data_AF-A0A166D351-F1
#
_entry.id   AF-A0A166D351-F1
#
_cell.length_a   1.000
_cell.length_b   1.000
_cell.length_c   1.000
_cell.angle_alpha   90.00
_cell.angle_beta   90.00
_cell.angle_gamma   90.00
#
_symmetry.space_group_name_H-M   'P 1'
#
loop_
_entity.id
_entity.type
_entity.pdbx_description
1 polymer ?
#
loop_
_entity_poly.entity_id
_entity_poly.type
_entity_poly.pdbx_seq_one_letter_code
_entity_poly.pdbx_strand_id
1 'polypeptide(L)'
;MASLPQHAPIQMRSMNLNSPLLRLPHELMLHIILMALEAPRNPLQSKFGDNNARELADQTQSFHRLKMISRMTHISSTWRYVCLNSTTLWNSINLLWPSAAVESFAALELESTPRVSR
;
A
#
# COMPACT_ATOMS: atom_id res chain seq x y z
N MET A 1 -28.26 50.17 9.05
CA MET A 1 -26.89 49.62 9.20
C MET A 1 -27.00 48.12 9.38
N ALA A 2 -26.71 47.34 8.34
CA ALA A 2 -26.86 45.89 8.36
C ALA A 2 -25.50 45.24 8.64
N SER A 3 -25.42 44.49 9.75
CA SER A 3 -24.24 43.71 10.13
C SER A 3 -24.27 42.34 9.46
N LEU A 4 -23.26 42.05 8.64
CA LEU A 4 -23.04 40.73 8.04
C LEU A 4 -22.69 39.67 9.10
N PRO A 5 -23.18 38.43 8.99
CA PRO A 5 -22.75 37.34 9.86
C PRO A 5 -21.35 36.89 9.43
N GLN A 6 -20.39 36.98 10.34
CA GLN A 6 -19.06 36.41 10.20
C GLN A 6 -19.17 34.88 10.17
N HIS A 7 -18.99 34.28 8.99
CA HIS A 7 -18.70 32.86 8.89
C HIS A 7 -17.32 32.60 9.49
N ALA A 8 -17.29 32.10 10.72
CA ALA A 8 -16.08 31.53 11.28
C ALA A 8 -15.59 30.40 10.34
N PRO A 9 -14.29 30.36 9.98
CA PRO A 9 -13.77 29.23 9.24
C PRO A 9 -13.91 28.01 10.15
N ILE A 10 -14.59 26.97 9.65
CA ILE A 10 -14.74 25.69 10.32
C ILE A 10 -13.33 25.16 10.61
N GLN A 11 -12.88 25.34 11.85
CA GLN A 11 -11.57 24.92 12.32
C GLN A 11 -11.62 23.42 12.59
N MET A 12 -11.72 22.63 11.52
CA MET A 12 -11.86 21.17 11.53
C MET A 12 -10.54 20.43 11.86
N ARG A 13 -9.67 21.02 12.69
CA ARG A 13 -8.30 20.50 12.94
C ARG A 13 -7.98 20.09 14.38
N SER A 14 -8.83 20.34 15.38
CA SER A 14 -8.42 20.18 16.78
C SER A 14 -8.84 18.87 17.49
N MET A 15 -9.48 17.91 16.82
CA MET A 15 -10.03 16.72 17.53
C MET A 15 -9.02 15.60 17.86
N ASN A 16 -7.75 15.69 17.46
CA ASN A 16 -6.85 14.52 17.54
C ASN A 16 -5.79 14.53 18.65
N LEU A 17 -5.71 15.56 19.50
CA LEU A 17 -4.65 15.65 20.52
C LEU A 17 -4.85 14.73 21.74
N ASN A 18 -6.05 14.15 21.91
CA ASN A 18 -6.39 13.28 23.04
C ASN A 18 -6.54 11.81 22.69
N SER A 19 -6.24 11.40 21.44
CA SER A 19 -6.29 9.98 21.09
C SER A 19 -5.10 9.26 21.74
N PRO A 20 -5.34 8.25 22.60
CA PRO A 20 -4.26 7.48 23.20
C PRO A 20 -3.41 6.74 22.15
N LEU A 21 -4.02 6.38 21.00
CA LEU A 21 -3.33 5.75 19.87
C LEU A 21 -2.33 6.69 19.19
N LEU A 22 -2.52 8.00 19.27
CA LEU A 22 -1.61 9.00 18.67
C LEU A 22 -0.48 9.42 19.61
N ARG A 23 -0.52 8.98 20.87
CA ARG A 23 0.55 9.20 21.87
C ARG A 23 1.49 8.00 22.00
N LEU A 24 1.23 6.94 21.24
CA LEU A 24 2.09 5.77 21.24
C LEU A 24 3.45 6.12 20.61
N PRO A 25 4.56 5.55 21.15
CA PRO A 25 5.83 5.53 20.44
C PRO A 25 5.68 4.97 19.03
N HIS A 26 6.51 5.48 18.11
CA HIS A 26 6.44 5.09 16.70
C HIS A 26 6.65 3.58 16.50
N GLU A 27 7.45 2.95 17.36
CA GLU A 27 7.72 1.52 17.36
C GLU A 27 6.45 0.69 17.64
N LEU A 28 5.63 1.14 18.61
CA LEU A 28 4.36 0.48 18.92
C LEU A 28 3.33 0.69 17.82
N MET A 29 3.29 1.89 17.23
CA MET A 29 2.45 2.16 16.07
C MET A 29 2.83 1.26 14.89
N LEU A 30 4.13 1.13 14.61
CA LEU A 30 4.64 0.24 13.58
C LEU A 30 4.26 -1.22 13.85
N HIS A 31 4.36 -1.67 15.10
CA HIS A 31 3.97 -3.03 15.46
C HIS A 31 2.46 -3.29 15.24
N ILE A 32 1.61 -2.32 15.58
CA ILE A 32 0.17 -2.39 15.29
C ILE A 32 -0.10 -2.48 13.79
N ILE A 33 0.62 -1.68 12.99
CA ILE A 33 0.52 -1.70 11.53
C ILE A 33 0.92 -3.09 11.00
N LEU A 34 2.04 -3.64 11.45
CA LEU A 34 2.53 -4.95 11.01
C LEU A 34 1.52 -6.06 11.35
N MET A 35 0.97 -6.08 12.56
CA MET A 35 -0.09 -7.04 12.92
C MET A 35 -1.32 -6.91 12.01
N ALA A 36 -1.71 -5.69 11.66
CA ALA A 36 -2.83 -5.46 10.74
C ALA A 36 -2.54 -5.88 9.29
N LEU A 37 -1.27 -5.93 8.88
CA LEU A 37 -0.85 -6.41 7.55
C LEU A 37 -0.72 -7.94 7.48
N GLU A 38 -0.44 -8.59 8.61
CA GLU A 38 -0.30 -10.05 8.70
C GLU A 38 -1.63 -10.79 8.94
N ALA A 39 -2.68 -10.08 9.36
CA ALA A 39 -3.99 -10.67 9.62
C ALA A 39 -4.50 -11.47 8.41
N PRO A 40 -4.59 -12.82 8.50
CA PRO A 40 -4.93 -13.65 7.36
C PRO A 40 -6.41 -13.46 7.01
N ARG A 41 -6.69 -13.01 5.78
CA ARG A 41 -8.07 -12.82 5.32
C ARG A 41 -8.66 -13.98 4.52
N ASN A 42 -7.90 -15.03 4.22
CA ASN A 42 -8.45 -16.28 3.67
C ASN A 42 -7.46 -17.46 3.77
N PRO A 43 -7.75 -18.50 4.58
CA PRO A 43 -6.96 -19.73 4.62
C PRO A 43 -7.24 -20.71 3.45
N LEU A 44 -7.97 -20.28 2.41
CA LEU A 44 -8.45 -21.19 1.34
C LEU A 44 -7.53 -21.30 0.11
N GLN A 45 -6.38 -20.63 0.08
CA GLN A 45 -5.42 -20.76 -1.03
C GLN A 45 -4.24 -21.65 -0.64
N SER A 46 -4.42 -22.96 -0.63
CA SER A 46 -3.29 -23.88 -0.61
C SER A 46 -3.71 -25.27 -1.09
N LYS A 47 -3.86 -25.45 -2.41
CA LYS A 47 -3.51 -26.69 -3.13
C LYS A 47 -3.45 -26.40 -4.64
N PHE A 48 -2.42 -25.75 -5.15
CA PHE A 48 -2.00 -25.97 -6.54
C PHE A 48 -0.51 -25.66 -6.66
N GLY A 49 0.28 -26.71 -6.91
CA GLY A 49 1.74 -26.67 -6.98
C GLY A 49 2.25 -26.12 -8.31
N ASP A 50 1.78 -24.94 -8.69
CA ASP A 50 2.20 -24.25 -9.91
C ASP A 50 2.96 -22.98 -9.53
N ASN A 51 4.17 -22.81 -10.05
CA ASN A 51 5.03 -21.66 -9.72
C ASN A 51 4.35 -20.32 -10.04
N ASN A 52 3.51 -20.30 -11.08
CA ASN A 52 2.72 -19.14 -11.48
C ASN A 52 1.62 -18.79 -10.46
N ALA A 53 1.04 -19.79 -9.80
CA ALA A 53 0.04 -19.57 -8.75
C ALA A 53 0.67 -18.93 -7.51
N ARG A 54 1.92 -19.30 -7.21
CA ARG A 54 2.69 -18.70 -6.10
C ARG A 54 3.08 -17.25 -6.38
N GLU A 55 3.58 -16.95 -7.57
CA GLU A 55 3.94 -15.57 -7.97
C GLU A 55 2.71 -14.64 -7.92
N LEU A 56 1.57 -15.12 -8.43
CA LEU A 56 0.30 -14.37 -8.39
C LEU A 56 -0.21 -14.15 -6.95
N ALA A 57 -0.06 -15.14 -6.07
CA ALA A 57 -0.41 -15.02 -4.65
C ALA A 57 0.48 -13.97 -3.94
N ASP A 58 1.80 -14.02 -4.18
CA ASP A 58 2.77 -13.07 -3.61
C ASP A 58 2.50 -11.64 -4.07
N GLN A 59 2.11 -11.45 -5.34
CA GLN A 59 1.70 -10.14 -5.88
C GLN A 59 0.38 -9.65 -5.28
N THR A 60 -0.62 -10.54 -5.19
CA THR A 60 -1.92 -10.21 -4.58
C THR A 60 -1.72 -9.76 -3.13
N GLN A 61 -0.85 -10.46 -2.40
CA GLN A 61 -0.49 -10.10 -1.04
C GLN A 61 0.25 -8.76 -0.97
N SER A 62 1.21 -8.52 -1.87
CA SER A 62 1.95 -7.25 -1.94
C SER A 62 1.04 -6.06 -2.26
N PHE A 63 0.12 -6.21 -3.21
CA PHE A 63 -0.87 -5.20 -3.54
C PHE A 63 -1.84 -4.95 -2.38
N HIS A 64 -2.28 -6.01 -1.69
CA HIS A 64 -3.10 -5.88 -0.49
C HIS A 64 -2.37 -5.07 0.61
N ARG A 65 -1.11 -5.40 0.88
CA ARG A 65 -0.27 -4.68 1.84
C ARG A 65 -0.13 -3.21 1.47
N LEU A 66 0.18 -2.91 0.20
CA LEU A 66 0.27 -1.55 -0.31
C LEU A 66 -1.04 -0.77 -0.12
N LYS A 67 -2.18 -1.38 -0.44
CA LYS A 67 -3.50 -0.78 -0.24
C LYS A 67 -3.79 -0.49 1.23
N MET A 68 -3.41 -1.39 2.13
CA MET A 68 -3.58 -1.20 3.58
C MET A 68 -2.68 -0.08 4.12
N ILE A 69 -1.39 -0.07 3.76
CA ILE A 69 -0.45 1.01 4.12
C ILE A 69 -0.98 2.35 3.61
N SER A 70 -1.44 2.41 2.36
CA SER A 70 -2.04 3.62 1.79
C SER A 70 -3.25 4.10 2.60
N ARG A 71 -4.10 3.22 3.14
CA ARG A 71 -5.22 3.65 3.99
C ARG A 71 -4.75 4.20 5.32
N MET A 72 -3.72 3.60 5.91
CA MET A 72 -3.17 4.01 7.20
C MET A 72 -2.52 5.40 7.15
N THR A 73 -1.88 5.78 6.03
CA THR A 73 -1.29 7.14 5.86
C THR A 73 -2.33 8.27 5.84
N HIS A 74 -3.62 7.95 5.73
CA HIS A 74 -4.72 8.92 5.80
C HIS A 74 -5.32 9.08 7.19
N ILE A 75 -4.91 8.29 8.19
CA ILE A 75 -5.45 8.37 9.57
C ILE A 75 -5.01 9.65 10.27
N SER A 76 -3.70 9.92 10.31
CA SER A 76 -3.13 11.15 10.88
C SER A 76 -1.72 11.42 10.33
N SER A 77 -1.17 12.59 10.63
CA SER A 77 0.23 12.91 10.31
C SER A 77 1.22 11.96 10.97
N THR A 78 0.96 11.53 12.21
CA THR A 78 1.82 10.56 12.91
C THR A 78 1.79 9.19 12.23
N TRP A 79 0.60 8.68 11.87
CA TRP A 79 0.50 7.41 11.13
C TRP A 79 1.17 7.49 9.78
N ARG A 80 0.99 8.60 9.06
CA ARG A 80 1.69 8.86 7.80
C ARG A 80 3.20 8.83 7.98
N TYR A 81 3.73 9.52 8.98
CA TYR A 81 5.15 9.56 9.28
C TYR A 81 5.69 8.14 9.53
N VAL A 82 5.04 7.36 10.39
CA VAL A 82 5.47 5.98 10.68
C VAL A 82 5.42 5.10 9.43
N CYS A 83 4.34 5.17 8.65
CA CYS A 83 4.19 4.37 7.44
C CYS A 83 5.24 4.69 6.35
N LEU A 84 5.54 5.98 6.15
CA LEU A 84 6.47 6.39 5.09
C LEU A 84 7.93 6.17 5.48
N ASN A 85 8.29 6.30 6.75
CA ASN A 85 9.69 6.19 7.20
C ASN A 85 10.10 4.77 7.61
N SER A 86 9.17 3.83 7.71
CA SER A 86 9.48 2.46 8.11
C SER A 86 9.86 1.59 6.92
N THR A 87 11.14 1.30 6.77
CA THR A 87 11.67 0.41 5.71
C THR A 87 11.11 -1.00 5.80
N THR A 88 10.78 -1.49 7.00
CA THR A 88 10.24 -2.84 7.19
C THR A 88 8.88 -3.04 6.50
N LEU A 89 8.05 -1.98 6.43
CA LEU A 89 6.78 -2.04 5.71
C LEU A 89 6.98 -2.20 4.20
N TRP A 90 7.91 -1.44 3.63
CA TRP A 90 8.16 -1.44 2.19
C TRP A 90 8.92 -2.68 1.73
N ASN A 91 9.84 -3.21 2.55
CA ASN A 91 10.55 -4.47 2.27
C ASN A 91 9.60 -5.67 2.12
N SER A 92 8.39 -5.57 2.65
CA SER A 92 7.36 -6.62 2.57
C SER A 92 6.50 -6.55 1.31
N ILE A 93 6.67 -5.51 0.48
CA ILE A 93 5.92 -5.29 -0.76
C ILE A 93 6.85 -5.62 -1.93
N ASN A 94 6.53 -6.70 -2.65
CA ASN A 94 7.20 -6.99 -3.90
C ASN A 94 6.50 -6.23 -5.03
N LEU A 95 7.18 -5.24 -5.62
CA LEU A 95 6.71 -4.47 -6.79
C LEU A 95 7.25 -5.02 -8.11
N LEU A 96 7.90 -6.19 -8.09
CA LEU A 96 8.35 -6.83 -9.32
C LEU A 96 7.15 -7.12 -10.23
N TRP A 97 7.35 -6.82 -11.50
CA TRP A 97 6.39 -7.14 -12.54
C TRP A 97 6.23 -8.66 -12.64
N PRO A 98 5.01 -9.17 -12.89
CA PRO A 98 4.83 -10.58 -13.13
C PRO A 98 5.67 -11.00 -14.34
N SER A 99 6.38 -12.11 -14.21
CA SER A 99 7.18 -12.70 -15.29
C SER A 99 6.40 -12.76 -16.62
N ALA A 100 5.15 -13.21 -16.59
CA ALA A 100 4.24 -13.25 -17.74
C ALA A 100 3.98 -11.87 -18.38
N ALA A 101 3.90 -10.80 -17.58
CA ALA A 101 3.73 -9.44 -18.09
C ALA A 101 5.01 -8.93 -18.75
N VAL A 102 6.18 -9.25 -18.16
CA VAL A 102 7.49 -8.94 -18.75
C VAL A 102 7.68 -9.68 -20.08
N GLU A 103 7.33 -10.96 -20.13
CA GLU A 103 7.38 -11.78 -21.35
C GLU A 103 6.44 -11.24 -22.44
N SER A 104 5.22 -10.85 -22.07
CA SER A 104 4.26 -10.26 -23.01
C SER A 104 4.78 -8.95 -23.61
N PHE A 105 5.42 -8.11 -22.79
CA PHE A 105 6.05 -6.89 -23.26
C PHE A 105 7.25 -7.17 -24.18
N ALA A 106 8.12 -8.11 -23.81
CA ALA A 106 9.27 -8.49 -24.61
C ALA A 106 8.88 -9.11 -25.97
N ALA A 107 7.79 -9.88 -26.01
CA ALA A 107 7.26 -10.47 -27.24
C ALA A 107 6.75 -9.41 -28.23
N LEU A 108 6.10 -8.35 -27.75
CA LEU A 108 5.64 -7.23 -28.58
C LEU A 108 6.81 -6.47 -29.23
N GLU A 109 7.95 -6.37 -28.54
CA GLU A 109 9.14 -5.69 -29.05
C GLU A 109 9.80 -6.49 -30.19
N LEU A 110 9.81 -7.83 -30.09
CA LEU A 110 10.32 -8.73 -31.13
C LEU A 110 9.48 -8.69 -32.42
N GLU A 111 8.17 -8.47 -32.32
CA GLU A 111 7.26 -8.38 -33.49
C GLU A 111 7.35 -7.01 -34.20
N SER A 112 7.89 -5.98 -33.52
CA SER A 112 8.03 -4.61 -34.04
C SER A 112 9.32 -4.34 -34.83
N THR A 113 10.27 -5.28 -34.86
CA THR A 113 11.52 -5.12 -35.61
C THR A 113 11.32 -5.53 -37.07
N PRO A 114 11.44 -4.59 -38.04
CA PRO A 114 11.28 -4.93 -39.45
C PRO A 114 12.42 -5.87 -39.86
N ARG A 115 12.06 -7.06 -40.34
CA ARG A 115 13.00 -7.96 -41.02
C ARG A 115 13.49 -7.22 -42.27
N VAL A 116 14.68 -6.63 -42.17
CA VAL A 116 15.43 -6.15 -43.34
C VAL A 116 15.92 -7.40 -44.08
N SER A 117 15.11 -7.86 -45.03
CA SER A 117 15.50 -8.87 -46.00
C SER A 117 16.67 -8.31 -46.82
N ARG A 118 17.84 -8.95 -46.72
CA ARG A 118 18.93 -8.82 -47.70
C ARG A 118 18.88 -10.00 -48.66
#